data_AF-A0A368ZFA5-F1
#
_entry.id   AF-A0A368ZFA5-F1
#
_cell.length_a   1.000
_cell.length_b   1.000
_cell.length_c   1.000
_cell.angle_alpha   90.00
_cell.angle_beta   90.00
_cell.angle_gamma   90.00
#
_symmetry.space_group_name_H-M   'P 1'
#
loop_
_entity.id
_entity.type
_entity.pdbx_description
1 polymer ?
#
loop_
_entity_poly.entity_id
_entity_poly.type
_entity_poly.pdbx_seq_one_letter_code
_entity_poly.pdbx_strand_id
1 'polypeptide(L)'
;MPKKFKPGDWVRIKGKLTAPKMQVLKYTVHKAPLLGVKDQDTFLECVWYSNGKRYVETFHQNALIHHRDAGGLFKTYNSPNTLRLT
;
A
#
# COMPACT_ATOMS: atom_id res chain seq x y z
N MET A 1 8.37 16.01 7.58
CA MET A 1 9.27 15.20 6.73
C MET A 1 8.90 15.47 5.27
N PRO A 2 9.83 15.54 4.29
CA PRO A 2 9.42 15.75 2.91
C PRO A 2 8.58 14.57 2.40
N LYS A 3 7.55 14.87 1.61
CA LYS A 3 6.69 13.86 0.97
C LYS A 3 7.52 13.05 -0.03
N LYS A 4 7.59 11.74 0.18
CA LYS A 4 8.34 10.80 -0.67
C LYS A 4 7.46 10.20 -1.77
N PHE A 5 6.17 10.02 -1.49
CA PHE A 5 5.20 9.44 -2.40
C PHE A 5 4.11 10.42 -2.77
N LYS A 6 3.42 10.18 -3.88
CA LYS A 6 2.22 10.88 -4.32
C LYS A 6 1.04 9.90 -4.46
N PRO A 7 -0.21 10.39 -4.37
CA PRO A 7 -1.39 9.61 -4.77
C PRO A 7 -1.19 8.95 -6.13
N GLY A 8 -1.54 7.68 -6.25
CA GLY A 8 -1.35 6.87 -7.44
C GLY A 8 -0.02 6.12 -7.51
N ASP A 9 0.97 6.46 -6.67
CA ASP A 9 2.23 5.71 -6.63
C ASP A 9 2.01 4.26 -6.19
N TRP A 10 2.76 3.36 -6.81
CA TRP A 10 2.81 1.96 -6.41
C TRP A 10 3.93 1.75 -5.39
N VAL A 11 3.59 1.15 -4.26
CA VAL A 11 4.47 0.95 -3.11
C VAL A 11 4.38 -0.47 -2.55
N ARG A 12 5.41 -0.87 -1.79
CA ARG A 12 5.44 -2.09 -0.98
C ARG A 12 6.08 -1.80 0.37
N ILE A 13 5.81 -2.67 1.34
CA ILE A 13 6.48 -2.62 2.65
C ILE A 13 7.97 -2.97 2.45
N LYS A 14 8.85 -2.09 2.92
CA LYS A 14 10.30 -2.28 2.90
C LYS A 14 10.66 -3.55 3.66
N GLY A 15 11.51 -4.40 3.06
CA GLY A 15 12.03 -5.61 3.69
C GLY A 15 11.06 -6.80 3.74
N LYS A 16 9.81 -6.66 3.25
CA LYS A 16 8.87 -7.79 3.15
C LYS A 16 8.68 -8.19 1.68
N LEU A 17 9.31 -9.31 1.29
CA LEU A 17 9.23 -9.83 -0.09
C LEU A 17 7.82 -10.28 -0.48
N THR A 18 7.05 -10.79 0.50
CA THR A 18 5.67 -11.27 0.32
C THR A 18 4.62 -10.18 0.51
N ALA A 19 5.03 -8.94 0.80
CA ALA A 19 4.07 -7.85 0.98
C ALA A 19 3.33 -7.59 -0.34
N PRO A 20 2.00 -7.39 -0.27
CA PRO A 20 1.22 -7.06 -1.46
C PRO A 20 1.71 -5.75 -2.06
N LYS A 21 1.57 -5.64 -3.38
CA LYS A 21 1.71 -4.37 -4.09
C LYS A 21 0.50 -3.49 -3.75
N MET A 22 0.76 -2.28 -3.26
CA MET A 22 -0.25 -1.33 -2.83
C MET A 22 -0.18 -0.05 -3.65
N GLN A 23 -1.30 0.64 -3.79
CA GLN A 23 -1.38 1.97 -4.38
C GLN A 23 -1.58 3.01 -3.28
N VAL A 24 -0.85 4.12 -3.34
CA VAL A 24 -1.02 5.24 -2.42
C VAL A 24 -2.31 5.99 -2.75
N LEU A 25 -3.19 6.16 -1.75
CA LEU A 25 -4.40 6.98 -1.88
C LEU A 25 -4.13 8.44 -1.52
N LYS A 26 -3.62 8.68 -0.32
CA LYS A 26 -3.39 10.04 0.21
C LYS A 26 -2.50 10.00 1.44
N TYR A 27 -1.96 11.16 1.81
CA TYR A 27 -1.43 11.35 3.16
C TYR A 27 -2.59 11.50 4.15
N THR A 28 -2.35 11.02 5.36
CA THR A 28 -3.31 11.05 6.46
C THR A 28 -2.73 11.80 7.64
N VAL A 29 -3.59 12.55 8.31
CA VAL A 29 -3.21 13.28 9.51
C VAL A 29 -3.29 12.35 10.70
N HIS A 30 -2.14 11.99 11.27
CA HIS A 30 -2.11 11.31 12.54
C HIS A 30 -2.03 12.36 13.65
N LYS A 31 -3.07 12.43 14.51
CA LYS A 31 -3.02 13.27 15.71
C LYS A 31 -2.33 12.46 16.80
N ALA A 32 -1.17 12.92 17.26
CA ALA A 32 -0.62 12.45 18.53
C ALA A 32 -1.40 13.17 19.65
N PRO A 33 -2.21 12.47 20.48
CA PRO A 33 -3.10 13.12 21.45
C PRO A 33 -2.37 13.95 22.51
N LEU A 34 -1.08 13.67 22.73
CA LEU A 34 -0.30 14.24 23.84
C LEU A 34 0.59 15.43 23.46
N LEU A 35 0.80 15.71 22.17
CA LEU A 35 1.83 16.68 21.74
C LEU A 35 1.32 17.86 20.92
N GLY A 36 0.04 17.93 20.56
CA GLY A 36 -0.51 19.06 19.77
C GLY A 36 0.07 19.19 18.34
N VAL A 37 1.11 18.42 18.00
CA VAL A 37 1.74 18.40 16.68
C VAL A 37 0.88 17.54 15.74
N LYS A 38 0.29 18.18 14.71
CA LYS A 38 -0.36 17.50 13.59
C LYS A 38 0.74 17.04 12.63
N ASP A 39 1.12 15.78 12.69
CA ASP A 39 1.98 15.23 11.65
C ASP A 39 1.12 14.79 10.46
N GLN A 40 1.04 15.67 9.45
CA GLN A 40 0.20 15.49 8.27
C GLN A 40 0.91 14.78 7.12
N ASP A 41 2.24 14.69 7.15
CA ASP A 41 3.06 14.32 6.00
C ASP A 41 3.85 13.02 6.21
N THR A 42 3.55 12.29 7.28
CA THR A 42 4.30 11.09 7.65
C THR A 42 3.58 9.78 7.35
N PHE A 43 2.25 9.78 7.40
CA PHE A 43 1.44 8.57 7.23
C PHE A 43 0.65 8.60 5.93
N LEU A 44 0.59 7.45 5.27
CA LEU A 44 -0.03 7.26 3.97
C LEU A 44 -1.12 6.20 4.07
N GLU A 45 -2.31 6.53 3.59
CA GLU A 45 -3.34 5.54 3.32
C GLU A 45 -3.01 4.83 2.01
N CYS A 46 -2.91 3.51 2.06
CA CYS A 46 -2.59 2.65 0.93
C CYS A 46 -3.71 1.65 0.71
N VAL A 47 -3.98 1.32 -0.54
CA VAL A 47 -5.00 0.34 -0.95
C VAL A 47 -4.37 -0.80 -1.73
N TRP A 48 -4.84 -2.02 -1.49
CA TRP A 48 -4.57 -3.16 -2.35
C TRP A 48 -5.78 -4.07 -2.45
N TYR A 49 -5.74 -4.98 -3.41
CA TYR A 49 -6.79 -5.95 -3.62
C TYR A 49 -6.20 -7.35 -3.52
N SER A 50 -6.91 -8.24 -2.83
CA SER A 50 -6.56 -9.65 -2.72
C SER A 50 -7.84 -10.47 -2.68
N ASN A 51 -7.92 -11.52 -3.50
CA ASN A 51 -9.08 -12.43 -3.59
C ASN A 51 -10.43 -11.70 -3.74
N GLY A 52 -10.50 -10.69 -4.61
CA GLY A 52 -11.69 -9.88 -4.86
C GLY A 52 -12.05 -8.90 -3.74
N LYS A 53 -11.29 -8.85 -2.64
CA LYS A 53 -11.51 -7.94 -1.52
C LYS A 53 -10.56 -6.74 -1.61
N ARG A 54 -11.08 -5.56 -1.27
CA ARG A 54 -10.32 -4.33 -1.13
C ARG A 54 -9.85 -4.17 0.31
N TYR A 55 -8.56 -3.93 0.48
CA TYR A 55 -7.92 -3.67 1.76
C TYR A 55 -7.37 -2.25 1.76
N VAL A 56 -7.51 -1.56 2.89
CA VAL A 56 -7.02 -0.21 3.09
C VAL A 56 -6.31 -0.17 4.44
N GLU A 57 -5.08 0.32 4.47
CA GLU A 57 -4.29 0.43 5.69
C GLU A 57 -3.38 1.65 5.64
N THR A 58 -3.02 2.16 6.83
CA THR A 58 -2.17 3.33 6.99
C THR A 58 -0.74 2.90 7.33
N PHE A 59 0.23 3.42 6.57
CA PHE A 59 1.64 3.11 6.78
C PHE A 59 2.46 4.38 6.96
N HIS A 60 3.50 4.29 7.79
CA HIS A 60 4.51 5.32 7.88
C HIS A 60 5.34 5.35 6.59
N GLN A 61 5.62 6.53 6.04
CA GLN A 61 6.34 6.71 4.76
C GLN A 61 7.68 5.96 4.70
N ASN A 62 8.45 5.95 5.79
CA ASN A 62 9.72 5.23 5.87
C ASN A 62 9.60 3.70 5.84
N ALA A 63 8.42 3.15 6.14
CA ALA A 63 8.15 1.72 6.02
C ALA A 63 7.88 1.30 4.55
N LEU A 64 7.78 2.26 3.63
CA LEU A 64 7.43 2.02 2.23
C LEU A 64 8.60 2.28 1.28
N ILE A 65 8.61 1.54 0.17
CA ILE A 65 9.49 1.72 -0.98
C ILE A 65 8.67 1.81 -2.27
N HIS A 66 9.15 2.58 -3.25
CA HIS A 66 8.57 2.58 -4.59
C HIS A 66 8.67 1.18 -5.20
N HIS A 67 7.60 0.77 -5.86
CA HIS A 67 7.59 -0.43 -6.66
C HIS A 67 7.68 -0.04 -8.14
N ARG A 68 8.74 -0.51 -8.83
CA ARG A 68 9.11 -0.04 -10.18
C ARG A 68 8.09 -0.41 -11.27
N ASP A 69 7.29 -1.45 -11.06
CA ASP A 69 6.25 -1.85 -12.01
C ASP A 69 5.04 -0.93 -11.85
N ALA A 70 5.05 0.22 -12.52
CA ALA A 70 3.86 1.08 -12.63
C ALA A 70 2.89 0.50 -13.67
N GLY A 71 1.58 0.48 -13.38
CA GLY A 71 0.55 0.26 -14.41
C GLY A 71 0.09 -1.19 -14.65
N GLY A 72 0.07 -2.04 -13.62
CA GLY A 72 -0.58 -3.37 -13.71
C GLY A 72 -1.93 -3.39 -13.02
N LEU A 73 -2.93 -4.09 -13.60
CA LEU A 73 -4.12 -4.52 -12.87
C LEU A 73 -3.71 -5.19 -11.55
N PHE A 74 -4.45 -4.95 -10.47
CA PHE A 74 -4.26 -5.71 -9.24
C PHE A 74 -4.41 -7.19 -9.59
N LYS A 75 -3.32 -7.96 -9.55
CA LYS A 75 -3.39 -9.41 -9.72
C LYS A 75 -4.10 -9.99 -8.51
N THR A 76 -5.42 -10.02 -8.54
CA THR A 76 -6.21 -10.95 -7.74
C THR A 76 -5.83 -12.35 -8.23
N TYR A 77 -5.03 -13.07 -7.44
CA TYR A 77 -4.86 -14.51 -7.61
C TYR A 77 -6.21 -15.20 -7.31
N ASN A 78 -7.14 -15.14 -8.24
CA ASN A 78 -8.35 -15.94 -8.25
C ASN A 78 -8.26 -16.93 -9.43
N SER A 79 -7.51 -18.00 -9.23
CA SER A 79 -7.91 -19.32 -9.70
C SER A 79 -7.07 -20.40 -8.99
N PRO A 80 -7.67 -21.35 -8.26
CA PRO A 80 -7.09 -22.68 -8.26
C PRO A 80 -7.19 -23.17 -9.70
N ASN A 81 -6.06 -23.25 -10.41
CA ASN A 81 -5.98 -24.12 -11.57
C ASN A 81 -6.15 -25.55 -11.04
N THR A 82 -7.39 -25.99 -10.88
CA THR A 82 -7.70 -27.42 -10.91
C THR A 82 -7.29 -27.90 -12.29
N LEU A 83 -6.06 -28.36 -12.41
CA LEU A 83 -5.63 -29.21 -13.50
C LEU A 83 -6.45 -30.49 -13.38
N ARG A 84 -7.66 -30.50 -13.97
CA ARG A 84 -8.32 -31.75 -14.31
C ARG A 84 -7.60 -32.28 -15.54
N LEU A 85 -6.62 -33.14 -15.28
CA LEU A 85 -6.17 -34.11 -16.27
C LEU A 85 -7.25 -35.18 -16.32
N THR A 86 -8.04 -35.17 -17.39
CA THR A 86 -8.86 -36.30 -17.85
C THR A 86 -8.32 -36.74 -19.19
#